data_AF-A0A5E4FF80-F1
#
_entry.id   AF-A0A5E4FF80-F1
#
_cell.length_a   1.000
_cell.length_b   1.000
_cell.length_c   1.000
_cell.angle_alpha   90.00
_cell.angle_beta   90.00
_cell.angle_gamma   90.00
#
_symmetry.space_group_name_H-M   'P 1'
#
loop_
_entity.id
_entity.type
_entity.pdbx_description
1 polymer ?
#
loop_
_entity_poly.entity_id
_entity_poly.type
_entity_poly.pdbx_seq_one_letter_code
_entity_poly.pdbx_strand_id
1 'polypeptide(L)'
;MDSTSFVAAVDTDIPPLQEKYDVFLSFRGEDTRKTFTSHLHAALLRKNIDTYIDRRLERGDEIAPALLKAIERSKIALVIFSEDYASSTWCLKELVHILGCKKSHGQIVIPIFYRIDPSHVRKQQGTCALEDRPLKRSRDEVANWRAALEEAANMSGFPYSSRTGRTEADFVEEVVQDVLTKLNRESSSDLRGLFGIQRKIEKIESLLCLDTPGVCCVGIWGMGGIGKTTLADAVFHRHSSKFEVCCFLANVREKSEKTDGLNELRNTLVRELLKDKDVNINTPSIPPHIQDRLRRTKAFIVLDDVNAREHLEVLVGDDDRFCQGSRIIITARDKGLLEQKVDQEKIYSVEGLGSDEALELFHSHAFGNKSPTTDYTELSREVVDYIKGIPLALKVMGSSFRRCKSKQEWEVQWKKVKQFPNEEIDQVLRISYDGLGKNEKEIFLDIACFHKGYLRKDVEIILDSCDCFGEVGINDLIDRSLISISQDMRFKKLGEASSGGQIVEMQSVERIEMHDLVQEMGRAIARKQGSRLFNADDVYKALTNNQVHGHVQAISFDMNKIEKATLERCKLQKDVSTQMATC
;
A
#
# COMPACT_ATOMS: atom_id res chain seq x y z
N MET A 1 9.66 -49.40 -44.53
CA MET A 1 8.73 -50.12 -43.65
C MET A 1 8.55 -49.25 -42.44
N ASP A 2 7.35 -48.68 -42.37
CA ASP A 2 6.93 -47.66 -41.42
C ASP A 2 6.93 -48.16 -39.99
N SER A 3 7.39 -47.30 -39.08
CA SER A 3 7.12 -47.41 -37.64
C SER A 3 6.82 -46.01 -37.12
N THR A 4 5.59 -45.56 -37.33
CA THR A 4 5.00 -44.41 -36.66
C THR A 4 4.82 -44.71 -35.17
N SER A 5 5.54 -44.02 -34.29
CA SER A 5 5.19 -43.92 -32.87
C SER A 5 4.60 -42.54 -32.59
N PHE A 6 3.29 -42.52 -32.40
CA PHE A 6 2.56 -41.38 -31.85
C PHE A 6 3.02 -41.15 -30.41
N VAL A 7 3.61 -39.99 -30.13
CA VAL A 7 3.75 -39.51 -28.74
C VAL A 7 2.43 -38.86 -28.38
N ALA A 8 1.66 -39.50 -27.52
CA ALA A 8 0.46 -38.94 -26.92
C ALA A 8 0.84 -37.67 -26.15
N ALA A 9 0.26 -36.54 -26.53
CA ALA A 9 0.25 -35.35 -25.68
C ALA A 9 -0.53 -35.73 -24.41
N VAL A 10 0.15 -35.68 -23.27
CA VAL A 10 -0.51 -35.75 -21.97
C VAL A 10 -1.28 -34.45 -21.84
N ASP A 11 -2.58 -34.54 -22.09
CA ASP A 11 -3.55 -33.49 -21.76
C ASP A 11 -3.52 -33.35 -20.23
N THR A 12 -2.75 -32.40 -19.73
CA THR A 12 -2.89 -31.96 -18.34
C THR A 12 -4.22 -31.23 -18.27
N ASP A 13 -5.26 -31.98 -17.92
CA ASP A 13 -6.54 -31.45 -17.45
C ASP A 13 -6.25 -30.42 -16.35
N ILE A 14 -6.16 -29.15 -16.74
CA ILE A 14 -6.32 -28.03 -15.82
C ILE A 14 -7.80 -28.11 -15.45
N PRO A 15 -8.17 -28.46 -14.21
CA PRO A 15 -9.57 -28.47 -13.83
C PRO A 15 -10.13 -27.08 -14.12
N PRO A 16 -11.27 -26.95 -14.82
CA PRO A 16 -11.83 -25.64 -15.13
C PRO A 16 -11.99 -24.89 -13.80
N LEU A 17 -11.52 -23.63 -13.77
CA LEU A 17 -11.72 -22.72 -12.65
C LEU A 17 -13.19 -22.83 -12.22
N GLN A 18 -13.43 -23.46 -11.06
CA GLN A 18 -14.78 -23.67 -10.57
C GLN A 18 -15.43 -22.32 -10.32
N GLU A 19 -16.43 -21.97 -11.12
CA GLU A 19 -17.23 -20.75 -10.95
C GLU A 19 -17.78 -20.69 -9.51
N LYS A 20 -17.35 -19.68 -8.75
CA LYS A 20 -17.85 -19.31 -7.43
C LYS A 20 -18.62 -18.00 -7.59
N TYR A 21 -19.82 -17.94 -7.02
CA TYR A 21 -20.63 -16.72 -7.02
C TYR A 21 -20.36 -15.92 -5.74
N ASP A 22 -20.50 -14.60 -5.80
CA ASP A 22 -20.44 -13.77 -4.60
C ASP A 22 -21.77 -13.82 -3.82
N VAL A 23 -22.90 -13.77 -4.55
CA VAL A 23 -24.24 -13.71 -3.95
C VAL A 23 -25.20 -14.71 -4.58
N PHE A 24 -26.00 -15.39 -3.75
CA PHE A 24 -27.19 -16.14 -4.15
C PHE A 24 -28.46 -15.40 -3.75
N LEU A 25 -29.42 -15.26 -4.67
CA LEU A 25 -30.74 -14.69 -4.39
C LEU A 25 -31.82 -15.77 -4.23
N SER A 26 -32.35 -15.94 -3.02
CA SER A 26 -33.54 -16.76 -2.75
C SER A 26 -34.77 -15.86 -2.61
N PHE A 27 -35.81 -16.11 -3.41
CA PHE A 27 -36.99 -15.25 -3.46
C PHE A 27 -38.20 -15.97 -4.07
N ARG A 28 -39.41 -15.46 -3.79
CA ARG A 28 -40.62 -15.90 -4.47
C ARG A 28 -40.74 -15.21 -5.83
N GLY A 29 -40.58 -16.00 -6.90
CA GLY A 29 -40.59 -15.47 -8.26
C GLY A 29 -41.88 -14.77 -8.70
N GLU A 30 -43.04 -15.16 -8.16
CA GLU A 30 -44.32 -14.51 -8.47
C GLU A 30 -44.46 -13.12 -7.84
N ASP A 31 -43.85 -12.90 -6.68
CA ASP A 31 -44.05 -11.69 -5.88
C ASP A 31 -43.09 -10.59 -6.29
N THR A 32 -41.80 -10.93 -6.48
CA THR A 32 -40.72 -9.92 -6.51
C THR A 32 -39.84 -9.96 -7.74
N ARG A 33 -39.96 -10.99 -8.62
CA ARG A 33 -39.02 -11.20 -9.75
C ARG A 33 -38.90 -10.01 -10.69
N LYS A 34 -40.03 -9.45 -11.13
CA LYS A 34 -40.09 -8.35 -12.11
C LYS A 34 -40.08 -6.96 -11.46
N THR A 35 -40.03 -6.91 -10.13
CA THR A 35 -40.09 -5.68 -9.35
C THR A 35 -38.79 -5.58 -8.54
N PHE A 36 -38.87 -5.67 -7.21
CA PHE A 36 -37.75 -5.47 -6.29
C PHE A 36 -36.52 -6.32 -6.62
N THR A 37 -36.68 -7.63 -6.87
CA THR A 37 -35.55 -8.53 -7.11
C THR A 37 -34.81 -8.19 -8.40
N SER A 38 -35.51 -7.73 -9.45
CA SER A 38 -34.86 -7.30 -10.69
C SER A 38 -33.97 -6.07 -10.49
N HIS A 39 -34.43 -5.10 -9.69
CA HIS A 39 -33.68 -3.90 -9.36
C HIS A 39 -32.50 -4.20 -8.45
N LEU A 40 -32.69 -5.05 -7.43
CA LEU A 40 -31.62 -5.50 -6.55
C LEU A 40 -30.52 -6.24 -7.33
N HIS A 41 -30.91 -7.19 -8.18
CA HIS A 41 -29.97 -7.92 -9.03
C HIS A 41 -29.21 -7.00 -9.98
N ALA A 42 -29.89 -6.05 -10.64
CA ALA A 42 -29.24 -5.07 -11.50
C ALA A 42 -28.28 -4.17 -10.72
N ALA A 43 -28.61 -3.79 -9.48
CA ALA A 43 -27.74 -2.99 -8.62
C ALA A 43 -26.49 -3.75 -8.17
N LEU A 44 -26.62 -5.03 -7.81
CA LEU A 44 -25.48 -5.90 -7.50
C LEU A 44 -24.55 -6.04 -8.71
N LEU A 45 -25.09 -6.29 -9.90
CA LEU A 45 -24.29 -6.36 -11.14
C LEU A 45 -23.61 -5.03 -11.50
N ARG A 46 -24.29 -3.89 -11.30
CA ARG A 46 -23.68 -2.55 -11.50
C ARG A 46 -22.46 -2.32 -10.60
N LYS A 47 -22.32 -3.07 -9.50
CA LYS A 47 -21.17 -3.06 -8.59
C LYS A 47 -20.19 -4.21 -8.86
N ASN A 48 -20.32 -4.92 -9.98
CA ASN A 48 -19.53 -6.10 -10.35
C ASN A 48 -19.57 -7.23 -9.30
N ILE A 49 -20.69 -7.38 -8.60
CA ILE A 49 -20.89 -8.49 -7.66
C ILE A 49 -21.51 -9.66 -8.43
N ASP A 50 -20.77 -10.77 -8.56
CA ASP A 50 -21.28 -11.92 -9.30
C ASP A 50 -22.44 -12.57 -8.55
N THR A 51 -23.63 -12.45 -9.12
CA THR A 51 -24.88 -12.77 -8.44
C THR A 51 -25.63 -13.86 -9.19
N TYR A 52 -25.79 -15.01 -8.53
CA TYR A 52 -26.66 -16.07 -9.02
C TYR A 52 -28.12 -15.70 -8.76
N ILE A 53 -28.92 -15.65 -9.82
CA ILE A 53 -30.37 -15.52 -9.77
C ILE A 53 -30.99 -16.65 -10.55
N ASP A 54 -31.92 -17.39 -9.93
CA ASP A 54 -32.65 -18.43 -10.65
C ASP A 54 -33.58 -17.79 -11.70
N ARG A 55 -33.16 -17.87 -12.97
CA ARG A 55 -33.90 -17.36 -14.14
C ARG A 55 -34.72 -18.44 -14.84
N ARG A 56 -34.58 -19.73 -14.52
CA ARG A 56 -35.06 -20.80 -15.40
C ARG A 56 -35.36 -22.10 -14.67
N LEU A 57 -36.50 -22.20 -13.98
CA LEU A 57 -37.17 -23.49 -13.79
C LEU A 57 -38.70 -23.28 -13.85
N GLU A 58 -39.35 -24.00 -14.77
CA GLU A 58 -40.81 -24.10 -14.85
C GLU A 58 -41.35 -24.93 -13.66
N ARG A 59 -42.59 -24.64 -13.27
CA ARG A 59 -43.22 -25.16 -12.04
C ARG A 59 -43.32 -26.70 -12.07
N GLY A 60 -42.79 -27.38 -11.05
CA GLY A 60 -43.23 -28.75 -10.71
C GLY A 60 -42.21 -29.75 -10.17
N ASP A 61 -40.91 -29.62 -10.49
CA ASP A 61 -39.92 -30.68 -10.24
C ASP A 61 -38.99 -30.44 -9.04
N GLU A 62 -38.19 -31.46 -8.70
CA GLU A 62 -37.21 -31.49 -7.60
C GLU A 62 -36.12 -30.42 -7.73
N ILE A 63 -35.44 -30.09 -6.61
CA ILE A 63 -34.34 -29.13 -6.64
C ILE A 63 -33.27 -29.59 -7.62
N ALA A 64 -33.06 -28.84 -8.70
CA ALA A 64 -32.02 -29.13 -9.66
C ALA A 64 -30.66 -29.14 -8.90
N PRO A 65 -29.83 -30.19 -9.00
CA PRO A 65 -28.54 -30.27 -8.32
C PRO A 65 -27.62 -29.07 -8.58
N ALA A 66 -27.81 -28.37 -9.71
CA ALA A 66 -27.11 -27.13 -10.04
C ALA A 66 -27.43 -25.99 -9.06
N LEU A 67 -28.66 -25.89 -8.56
CA LEU A 67 -29.08 -24.85 -7.63
C LEU A 67 -28.46 -25.04 -6.24
N LEU A 68 -28.50 -26.27 -5.72
CA LEU A 68 -27.85 -26.61 -4.43
C LEU A 68 -26.35 -26.31 -4.48
N LYS A 69 -25.71 -26.66 -5.60
CA LYS A 69 -24.31 -26.30 -5.86
C LYS A 69 -24.09 -24.79 -5.93
N ALA A 70 -25.00 -24.03 -6.54
CA ALA A 70 -24.90 -22.57 -6.57
C ALA A 70 -24.98 -21.96 -5.16
N ILE A 71 -25.89 -22.47 -4.31
CA ILE A 71 -26.00 -22.07 -2.90
C ILE A 71 -24.69 -22.38 -2.17
N GLU A 72 -24.17 -23.61 -2.27
CA GLU A 72 -22.92 -24.04 -1.63
C GLU A 72 -21.71 -23.21 -2.08
N ARG A 73 -21.71 -22.76 -3.34
CA ARG A 73 -20.60 -22.01 -3.95
C ARG A 73 -20.72 -20.50 -3.81
N SER A 74 -21.77 -20.01 -3.15
CA SER A 74 -21.98 -18.58 -2.93
C SER A 74 -21.42 -18.15 -1.57
N LYS A 75 -20.77 -16.99 -1.49
CA LYS A 75 -20.28 -16.45 -0.21
C LYS A 75 -21.42 -15.92 0.66
N ILE A 76 -22.38 -15.25 0.03
CA ILE A 76 -23.53 -14.62 0.68
C ILE A 76 -24.83 -15.16 0.09
N ALA A 77 -25.82 -15.46 0.94
CA ALA A 77 -27.18 -15.77 0.53
C ALA A 77 -28.14 -14.65 0.99
N LEU A 78 -28.80 -13.98 0.05
CA LEU A 78 -29.88 -13.02 0.33
C LEU A 78 -31.22 -13.75 0.24
N VAL A 79 -31.97 -13.74 1.35
CA VAL A 79 -33.30 -14.38 1.43
C VAL A 79 -34.37 -13.30 1.46
N ILE A 80 -35.11 -13.15 0.36
CA ILE A 80 -36.15 -12.13 0.19
C ILE A 80 -37.50 -12.72 0.59
N PHE A 81 -37.89 -12.49 1.84
CA PHE A 81 -39.21 -12.82 2.34
C PHE A 81 -40.24 -11.83 1.79
N SER A 82 -41.25 -12.39 1.11
CA SER A 82 -42.42 -11.70 0.58
C SER A 82 -43.70 -12.37 1.09
N GLU A 83 -44.86 -11.79 0.78
CA GLU A 83 -46.16 -12.23 1.28
C GLU A 83 -46.41 -13.74 1.05
N ASP A 84 -46.08 -14.25 -0.14
CA ASP A 84 -46.30 -15.65 -0.51
C ASP A 84 -45.01 -16.49 -0.54
N TYR A 85 -43.95 -16.07 0.14
CA TYR A 85 -42.69 -16.83 0.18
C TYR A 85 -42.88 -18.26 0.70
N ALA A 86 -43.55 -18.41 1.84
CA ALA A 86 -43.81 -19.70 2.48
C ALA A 86 -44.83 -20.57 1.73
N SER A 87 -45.50 -20.04 0.69
CA SER A 87 -46.36 -20.85 -0.19
C SER A 87 -45.56 -21.80 -1.08
N SER A 88 -44.29 -21.48 -1.34
CA SER A 88 -43.46 -22.22 -2.26
C SER A 88 -42.61 -23.22 -1.52
N THR A 89 -42.90 -24.51 -1.72
CA THR A 89 -42.06 -25.60 -1.22
C THR A 89 -40.61 -25.49 -1.70
N TRP A 90 -40.39 -24.89 -2.86
CA TRP A 90 -39.07 -24.61 -3.41
C TRP A 90 -38.30 -23.62 -2.54
N CYS A 91 -38.87 -22.43 -2.30
CA CYS A 91 -38.26 -21.40 -1.45
C CYS A 91 -37.97 -21.92 -0.03
N LEU A 92 -38.83 -22.81 0.50
CA LEU A 92 -38.62 -23.44 1.80
C LEU A 92 -37.46 -24.46 1.79
N LYS A 93 -37.33 -25.27 0.73
CA LYS A 93 -36.20 -26.20 0.60
C LYS A 93 -34.88 -25.48 0.36
N GLU A 94 -34.87 -24.42 -0.45
CA GLU A 94 -33.71 -23.52 -0.60
C GLU A 94 -33.28 -22.97 0.76
N LEU A 95 -34.22 -22.44 1.54
CA LEU A 95 -33.95 -21.87 2.85
C LEU A 95 -33.32 -22.87 3.82
N VAL A 96 -33.83 -24.10 3.86
CA VAL A 96 -33.23 -25.19 4.67
C VAL A 96 -31.79 -25.45 4.23
N HIS A 97 -31.53 -25.51 2.93
CA HIS A 97 -30.18 -25.76 2.42
C HIS A 97 -29.21 -24.59 2.68
N ILE A 98 -29.66 -23.35 2.51
CA ILE A 98 -28.91 -22.13 2.84
C ILE A 98 -28.50 -22.13 4.31
N LEU A 99 -29.43 -22.42 5.22
CA LEU A 99 -29.12 -22.50 6.65
C LEU A 99 -28.22 -23.69 6.99
N GLY A 100 -28.32 -24.78 6.25
CA GLY A 100 -27.35 -25.87 6.28
C GLY A 100 -25.95 -25.39 5.93
N CYS A 101 -25.78 -24.68 4.81
CA CYS A 101 -24.50 -24.13 4.33
C CYS A 101 -23.93 -23.08 5.29
N LYS A 102 -24.78 -22.25 5.90
CA LYS A 102 -24.38 -21.33 6.98
C LYS A 102 -23.73 -22.08 8.14
N LYS A 103 -24.31 -23.19 8.59
CA LYS A 103 -23.80 -23.99 9.73
C LYS A 103 -22.54 -24.77 9.39
N SER A 104 -22.45 -25.33 8.18
CA SER A 104 -21.34 -26.21 7.78
C SER A 104 -20.15 -25.48 7.15
N HIS A 105 -20.39 -24.40 6.42
CA HIS A 105 -19.37 -23.68 5.64
C HIS A 105 -19.18 -22.22 6.08
N GLY A 106 -19.94 -21.73 7.07
CA GLY A 106 -19.84 -20.35 7.54
C GLY A 106 -20.40 -19.30 6.57
N GLN A 107 -21.22 -19.72 5.59
CA GLN A 107 -21.85 -18.83 4.62
C GLN A 107 -22.64 -17.71 5.30
N ILE A 108 -22.51 -16.46 4.83
CA ILE A 108 -23.25 -15.33 5.37
C ILE A 108 -24.68 -15.33 4.83
N VAL A 109 -25.69 -15.24 5.72
CA VAL A 109 -27.10 -15.18 5.33
C VAL A 109 -27.70 -13.85 5.77
N ILE A 110 -28.38 -13.16 4.86
CA ILE A 110 -29.00 -11.86 5.12
C ILE A 110 -30.49 -11.93 4.74
N PRO A 111 -31.41 -11.86 5.72
CA PRO A 111 -32.82 -11.82 5.43
C PRO A 111 -33.26 -10.40 5.03
N ILE A 112 -34.10 -10.31 3.99
CA ILE A 112 -34.74 -9.10 3.50
C ILE A 112 -36.24 -9.31 3.64
N PHE A 113 -36.91 -8.49 4.45
CA PHE A 113 -38.34 -8.57 4.69
C PHE A 113 -39.06 -7.53 3.84
N TYR A 114 -39.43 -7.93 2.62
CA TYR A 114 -40.01 -7.03 1.63
C TYR A 114 -41.53 -7.00 1.75
N ARG A 115 -42.06 -5.87 2.26
CA ARG A 115 -43.49 -5.63 2.51
C ARG A 115 -44.16 -6.68 3.42
N ILE A 116 -43.37 -7.33 4.27
CA ILE A 116 -43.82 -8.30 5.25
C ILE A 116 -43.19 -8.00 6.61
N ASP A 117 -43.98 -8.16 7.67
CA ASP A 117 -43.47 -8.02 9.04
C ASP A 117 -42.61 -9.26 9.40
N PRO A 118 -41.36 -9.09 9.89
CA PRO A 118 -40.52 -10.21 10.31
C PRO A 118 -41.21 -11.14 11.32
N SER A 119 -42.11 -10.63 12.15
CA SER A 119 -42.87 -11.43 13.12
C SER A 119 -43.84 -12.41 12.46
N HIS A 120 -44.39 -12.09 11.29
CA HIS A 120 -45.25 -13.01 10.53
C HIS A 120 -44.46 -14.21 10.03
N VAL A 121 -43.20 -13.99 9.60
CA VAL A 121 -42.28 -15.07 9.19
C VAL A 121 -41.84 -15.88 10.41
N ARG A 122 -41.48 -15.19 11.51
CA ARG A 122 -40.96 -15.82 12.75
C ARG A 122 -41.99 -16.67 13.48
N LYS A 123 -43.24 -16.21 13.54
CA LYS A 123 -44.34 -16.89 14.24
C LYS A 123 -45.22 -17.71 13.29
N GLN A 124 -44.89 -17.74 12.00
CA GLN A 124 -45.65 -18.39 10.92
C GLN A 124 -47.14 -18.01 10.96
N GLN A 125 -47.42 -16.70 10.95
CA GLN A 125 -48.77 -16.13 11.02
C GLN A 125 -49.21 -15.59 9.64
N GLY A 126 -50.52 -15.52 9.40
CA GLY A 126 -51.09 -14.97 8.17
C GLY A 126 -50.68 -15.76 6.93
N THR A 127 -50.21 -15.09 5.88
CA THR A 127 -49.79 -15.73 4.62
C THR A 127 -48.57 -16.63 4.75
N CYS A 128 -47.79 -16.48 5.84
CA CYS A 128 -46.67 -17.35 6.22
C CYS A 128 -47.09 -18.59 7.03
N ALA A 129 -48.38 -18.76 7.32
CA ALA A 129 -48.87 -19.95 8.01
C ALA A 129 -48.74 -21.19 7.11
N LEU A 130 -48.10 -22.22 7.67
CA LEU A 130 -47.93 -23.52 7.01
C LEU A 130 -49.10 -24.48 7.29
N GLU A 131 -50.08 -24.08 8.12
CA GLU A 131 -51.16 -24.95 8.64
C GLU A 131 -52.41 -25.02 7.74
N ASP A 132 -52.69 -23.98 6.93
CA ASP A 132 -53.94 -23.90 6.14
C ASP A 132 -53.85 -24.46 4.72
N ARG A 133 -52.76 -25.17 4.37
CA ARG A 133 -52.54 -25.65 2.99
C ARG A 133 -52.58 -27.17 2.91
N PRO A 134 -53.35 -27.78 1.98
CA PRO A 134 -53.46 -29.23 1.82
C PRO A 134 -52.17 -29.81 1.21
N LEU A 135 -51.10 -29.82 1.99
CA LEU A 135 -49.81 -30.39 1.62
C LEU A 135 -49.82 -31.88 2.00
N LYS A 136 -49.87 -32.77 1.00
CA LYS A 136 -49.57 -34.21 1.15
C LYS A 136 -48.08 -34.39 1.50
N ARG A 137 -47.63 -33.99 2.69
CA ARG A 137 -46.21 -33.95 3.07
C ARG A 137 -45.99 -34.55 4.46
N SER A 138 -44.77 -35.02 4.73
CA SER A 138 -44.44 -35.63 6.02
C SER A 138 -44.40 -34.57 7.13
N ARG A 139 -44.69 -34.99 8.37
CA ARG A 139 -44.61 -34.08 9.53
C ARG A 139 -43.19 -33.53 9.72
N ASP A 140 -42.18 -34.32 9.38
CA ASP A 140 -40.77 -33.96 9.55
C ASP A 140 -40.32 -32.87 8.57
N GLU A 141 -40.80 -32.90 7.31
CA GLU A 141 -40.51 -31.83 6.33
C GLU A 141 -41.08 -30.49 6.78
N VAL A 142 -42.33 -30.49 7.26
CA VAL A 142 -43.01 -29.27 7.74
C VAL A 142 -42.33 -28.73 9.00
N ALA A 143 -41.88 -29.60 9.90
CA ALA A 143 -41.13 -29.20 11.09
C ALA A 143 -39.80 -28.52 10.72
N ASN A 144 -39.06 -29.07 9.75
CA ASN A 144 -37.82 -28.48 9.27
C ASN A 144 -38.04 -27.10 8.62
N TRP A 145 -39.12 -26.92 7.86
CA TRP A 145 -39.46 -25.62 7.29
C TRP A 145 -39.84 -24.58 8.33
N ARG A 146 -40.59 -24.96 9.38
CA ARG A 146 -40.90 -24.06 10.50
C ARG A 146 -39.63 -23.59 11.19
N ALA A 147 -38.74 -24.53 11.54
CA ALA A 147 -37.45 -24.20 12.15
C ALA A 147 -36.61 -23.28 11.26
N ALA A 148 -36.57 -23.53 9.95
CA ALA A 148 -35.81 -22.70 9.01
C ALA A 148 -36.37 -21.27 8.90
N LEU A 149 -37.69 -21.10 8.81
CA LEU A 149 -38.34 -19.78 8.79
C LEU A 149 -38.10 -19.03 10.10
N GLU A 150 -38.23 -19.70 11.24
CA GLU A 150 -37.98 -19.12 12.55
C GLU A 150 -36.51 -18.70 12.71
N GLU A 151 -35.56 -19.57 12.38
CA GLU A 151 -34.12 -19.27 12.42
C GLU A 151 -33.78 -18.07 11.53
N ALA A 152 -34.32 -18.05 10.30
CA ALA A 152 -34.08 -16.96 9.37
C ALA A 152 -34.67 -15.63 9.82
N ALA A 153 -35.88 -15.64 10.36
CA ALA A 153 -36.55 -14.44 10.87
C ALA A 153 -36.01 -13.93 12.22
N ASN A 154 -35.19 -14.73 12.91
CA ASN A 154 -34.47 -14.32 14.11
C ASN A 154 -33.12 -13.64 13.81
N MET A 155 -32.63 -13.71 12.57
CA MET A 155 -31.43 -12.99 12.15
C MET A 155 -31.72 -11.50 11.94
N SER A 156 -30.70 -10.65 12.16
CA SER A 156 -30.77 -9.23 11.80
C SER A 156 -30.83 -9.10 10.29
N GLY A 157 -31.86 -8.41 9.80
CA GLY A 157 -32.12 -8.24 8.38
C GLY A 157 -32.65 -6.86 8.03
N PHE A 158 -33.08 -6.70 6.80
CA PHE A 158 -33.54 -5.44 6.23
C PHE A 158 -35.07 -5.44 6.09
N PRO A 159 -35.82 -4.75 6.98
CA PRO A 159 -37.25 -4.60 6.81
C PRO A 159 -37.58 -3.46 5.84
N TYR A 160 -38.43 -3.74 4.86
CA TYR A 160 -39.01 -2.74 3.96
C TYR A 160 -40.53 -2.72 4.09
N SER A 161 -41.09 -1.55 4.40
CA SER A 161 -42.53 -1.31 4.45
C SER A 161 -42.83 0.00 3.75
N SER A 162 -43.93 0.05 3.00
CA SER A 162 -44.40 1.26 2.31
C SER A 162 -44.72 2.42 3.27
N ARG A 163 -44.81 2.15 4.58
CA ARG A 163 -45.13 3.14 5.63
C ARG A 163 -43.90 3.90 6.16
N THR A 164 -42.68 3.49 5.80
CA THR A 164 -41.45 4.09 6.33
C THR A 164 -41.05 5.39 5.62
N GLY A 165 -41.79 5.81 4.59
CA GLY A 165 -41.46 6.99 3.77
C GLY A 165 -40.24 6.83 2.86
N ARG A 166 -39.65 5.62 2.83
CA ARG A 166 -38.43 5.30 2.08
C ARG A 166 -38.74 4.71 0.71
N THR A 167 -37.98 5.10 -0.32
CA THR A 167 -38.13 4.54 -1.67
C THR A 167 -37.51 3.15 -1.77
N GLU A 168 -37.99 2.34 -2.71
CA GLU A 168 -37.38 1.03 -3.01
C GLU A 168 -35.94 1.18 -3.54
N ALA A 169 -35.63 2.28 -4.23
CA ALA A 169 -34.28 2.55 -4.72
C ALA A 169 -33.29 2.76 -3.57
N ASP A 170 -33.63 3.60 -2.58
CA ASP A 170 -32.79 3.81 -1.40
C ASP A 170 -32.61 2.51 -0.60
N PHE A 171 -33.63 1.67 -0.58
CA PHE A 171 -33.58 0.36 0.06
C PHE A 171 -32.63 -0.61 -0.65
N VAL A 172 -32.71 -0.68 -1.98
CA VAL A 172 -31.78 -1.48 -2.80
C VAL A 172 -30.33 -1.06 -2.57
N GLU A 173 -30.03 0.25 -2.63
CA GLU A 173 -28.66 0.73 -2.48
C GLU A 173 -28.08 0.42 -1.08
N GLU A 174 -28.87 0.50 -0.01
CA GLU A 174 -28.42 0.08 1.33
C GLU A 174 -28.06 -1.41 1.38
N VAL A 175 -28.94 -2.28 0.86
CA VAL A 175 -28.70 -3.73 0.83
C VAL A 175 -27.42 -4.04 0.04
N VAL A 176 -27.26 -3.43 -1.13
CA VAL A 176 -26.06 -3.61 -1.98
C VAL A 176 -24.80 -3.13 -1.26
N GLN A 177 -24.87 -2.02 -0.54
CA GLN A 177 -23.75 -1.46 0.20
C GLN A 177 -23.32 -2.36 1.39
N ASP A 178 -24.29 -2.97 2.10
CA ASP A 178 -24.01 -3.93 3.16
C ASP A 178 -23.36 -5.22 2.61
N VAL A 179 -23.87 -5.75 1.50
CA VAL A 179 -23.28 -6.90 0.79
C VAL A 179 -21.84 -6.61 0.38
N LEU A 180 -21.60 -5.47 -0.27
CA LEU A 180 -20.27 -5.06 -0.70
C LEU A 180 -19.31 -4.94 0.50
N THR A 181 -19.79 -4.38 1.61
CA THR A 181 -18.99 -4.26 2.84
C THR A 181 -18.60 -5.62 3.42
N LYS A 182 -19.51 -6.60 3.38
CA LYS A 182 -19.23 -7.96 3.85
C LYS A 182 -18.25 -8.71 2.94
N LEU A 183 -18.42 -8.62 1.62
CA LEU A 183 -17.48 -9.20 0.65
C LEU A 183 -16.06 -8.62 0.82
N ASN A 184 -15.94 -7.31 1.01
CA ASN A 184 -14.66 -6.64 1.22
C ASN A 184 -13.98 -7.06 2.54
N ARG A 185 -14.75 -7.37 3.59
CA ARG A 185 -14.19 -7.88 4.86
C ARG A 185 -13.64 -9.30 4.71
N GLU A 186 -14.28 -10.15 3.90
CA GLU A 186 -13.76 -11.50 3.62
C GLU A 186 -12.47 -11.44 2.79
N SER A 187 -12.40 -10.52 1.81
CA SER A 187 -11.21 -10.35 0.96
C SER A 187 -10.05 -9.65 1.66
N SER A 188 -10.29 -8.81 2.68
CA SER A 188 -9.21 -8.15 3.43
C SER A 188 -8.33 -9.12 4.23
N SER A 189 -8.66 -10.42 4.26
CA SER A 189 -7.80 -11.47 4.80
C SER A 189 -6.53 -11.74 3.96
N ASP A 190 -6.38 -11.05 2.82
CA ASP A 190 -5.21 -11.05 1.94
C ASP A 190 -4.05 -10.13 2.41
N LEU A 191 -4.20 -9.38 3.51
CA LEU A 191 -3.06 -8.67 4.13
C LEU A 191 -2.10 -9.61 4.89
N ARG A 192 -2.27 -10.93 4.76
CA ARG A 192 -1.38 -11.98 5.28
C ARG A 192 0.02 -11.82 4.65
N GLY A 193 0.89 -11.06 5.31
CA GLY A 193 2.26 -10.76 4.88
C GLY A 193 2.71 -9.32 5.17
N LEU A 194 1.80 -8.45 5.62
CA LEU A 194 2.11 -7.08 6.01
C LEU A 194 2.34 -7.01 7.53
N PHE A 195 3.52 -7.48 7.96
CA PHE A 195 3.95 -7.43 9.36
C PHE A 195 4.13 -5.97 9.81
N GLY A 196 3.64 -5.63 11.01
CA GLY A 196 3.98 -4.37 11.68
C GLY A 196 3.34 -3.08 11.15
N ILE A 197 2.67 -3.09 10.00
CA ILE A 197 2.18 -1.84 9.39
C ILE A 197 0.83 -1.35 9.94
N GLN A 198 0.14 -2.15 10.76
CA GLN A 198 -1.22 -1.83 11.24
C GLN A 198 -1.29 -0.49 11.99
N ARG A 199 -0.32 -0.23 12.88
CA ARG A 199 -0.23 1.06 13.61
C ARG A 199 0.03 2.23 12.66
N LYS A 200 0.81 2.01 11.60
CA LYS A 200 1.11 3.03 10.57
C LYS A 200 -0.14 3.36 9.77
N ILE A 201 -0.92 2.34 9.39
CA ILE A 201 -2.24 2.49 8.76
C ILE A 201 -3.17 3.31 9.66
N GLU A 202 -3.32 2.93 10.93
CA GLU A 202 -4.18 3.66 11.88
C GLU A 202 -3.78 5.14 12.05
N LYS A 203 -2.48 5.44 12.01
CA LYS A 203 -1.98 6.82 12.03
C LYS A 203 -2.34 7.59 10.76
N ILE A 204 -2.29 6.97 9.58
CA ILE A 204 -2.75 7.60 8.33
C ILE A 204 -4.27 7.81 8.35
N GLU A 205 -5.02 6.84 8.85
CA GLU A 205 -6.48 6.90 8.97
C GLU A 205 -6.95 8.05 9.86
N SER A 206 -6.25 8.32 10.97
CA SER A 206 -6.55 9.44 11.84
C SER A 206 -6.31 10.80 11.16
N LEU A 207 -5.29 10.89 10.29
CA LEU A 207 -5.01 12.08 9.49
C LEU A 207 -6.07 12.32 8.40
N LEU A 208 -6.69 11.27 7.86
CA LEU A 208 -7.73 11.40 6.83
C LEU A 208 -9.02 12.03 7.36
N CYS A 209 -9.24 12.10 8.68
CA CYS A 209 -10.44 12.72 9.29
C CYS A 209 -11.75 12.32 8.58
N LEU A 210 -11.99 11.02 8.39
CA LEU A 210 -13.05 10.47 7.51
C LEU A 210 -14.46 11.02 7.78
N ASP A 211 -14.75 11.45 9.01
CA ASP A 211 -16.08 11.93 9.43
C ASP A 211 -16.24 13.46 9.38
N THR A 212 -15.21 14.20 8.95
CA THR A 212 -15.26 15.67 8.88
C THR A 212 -15.76 16.18 7.53
N PRO A 213 -16.53 17.28 7.49
CA PRO A 213 -16.79 18.01 6.25
C PRO A 213 -15.48 18.62 5.74
N GLY A 214 -15.30 18.74 4.42
CA GLY A 214 -14.03 19.17 3.82
C GLY A 214 -13.50 18.18 2.81
N VAL A 215 -12.71 18.67 1.84
CA VAL A 215 -11.73 17.85 1.12
C VAL A 215 -10.49 17.78 2.02
N CYS A 216 -9.94 16.59 2.25
CA CYS A 216 -8.74 16.42 3.07
C CYS A 216 -7.66 15.70 2.28
N CYS A 217 -6.48 16.32 2.21
CA CYS A 217 -5.27 15.77 1.61
C CYS A 217 -4.33 15.29 2.71
N VAL A 218 -3.77 14.09 2.54
CA VAL A 218 -2.76 13.50 3.42
C VAL A 218 -1.54 13.14 2.58
N GLY A 219 -0.37 13.61 3.01
CA GLY A 219 0.90 13.32 2.38
C GLY A 219 1.57 12.14 3.07
N ILE A 220 2.05 11.15 2.32
CA ILE A 220 2.90 10.07 2.84
C ILE A 220 4.29 10.29 2.28
N TRP A 221 5.23 10.58 3.16
CA TRP A 221 6.59 10.99 2.84
C TRP A 221 7.63 10.01 3.38
N GLY A 222 8.77 9.91 2.71
CA GLY A 222 9.89 9.07 3.15
C GLY A 222 10.75 8.56 2.00
N MET A 223 11.83 7.87 2.38
CA MET A 223 12.84 7.34 1.46
C MET A 223 12.28 6.32 0.44
N GLY A 224 13.00 6.12 -0.67
CA GLY A 224 12.71 5.05 -1.63
C GLY A 224 12.68 3.67 -0.96
N GLY A 225 11.71 2.83 -1.34
CA GLY A 225 11.61 1.46 -0.82
C GLY A 225 11.08 1.31 0.61
N ILE A 226 10.78 2.41 1.32
CA ILE A 226 10.33 2.38 2.73
C ILE A 226 8.90 1.85 2.94
N GLY A 227 8.11 1.70 1.86
CA GLY A 227 6.75 1.14 1.90
C GLY A 227 5.59 2.15 1.79
N LYS A 228 5.84 3.38 1.31
CA LYS A 228 4.79 4.40 1.12
C LYS A 228 3.61 3.91 0.27
N THR A 229 3.90 3.37 -0.91
CA THR A 229 2.90 2.81 -1.84
C THR A 229 2.09 1.70 -1.18
N THR A 230 2.75 0.81 -0.43
CA THR A 230 2.09 -0.28 0.30
C THR A 230 1.16 0.22 1.40
N LEU A 231 1.54 1.27 2.13
CA LEU A 231 0.67 1.89 3.13
C LEU A 231 -0.54 2.56 2.48
N ALA A 232 -0.32 3.32 1.40
CA ALA A 232 -1.41 3.97 0.67
C ALA A 232 -2.40 2.94 0.09
N ASP A 233 -1.89 1.85 -0.48
CA ASP A 233 -2.69 0.75 -1.03
C ASP A 233 -3.52 0.03 0.03
N ALA A 234 -2.94 -0.25 1.20
CA ALA A 234 -3.65 -0.87 2.30
C ALA A 234 -4.80 0.01 2.83
N VAL A 235 -4.54 1.31 3.01
CA VAL A 235 -5.57 2.29 3.43
C VAL A 235 -6.65 2.43 2.36
N PHE A 236 -6.26 2.45 1.08
CA PHE A 236 -7.17 2.52 -0.06
C PHE A 236 -8.19 1.38 -0.05
N HIS A 237 -7.71 0.14 0.03
CA HIS A 237 -8.58 -1.04 0.07
C HIS A 237 -9.48 -1.08 1.32
N ARG A 238 -8.97 -0.64 2.48
CA ARG A 238 -9.73 -0.64 3.74
C ARG A 238 -10.87 0.38 3.78
N HIS A 239 -10.79 1.46 3.01
CA HIS A 239 -11.77 2.55 3.07
C HIS A 239 -12.52 2.84 1.78
N SER A 240 -12.15 2.23 0.66
CA SER A 240 -12.81 2.45 -0.63
C SER A 240 -14.33 2.28 -0.59
N SER A 241 -14.85 1.33 0.20
CA SER A 241 -16.30 1.11 0.31
C SER A 241 -17.07 2.29 0.92
N LYS A 242 -16.40 3.23 1.61
CA LYS A 242 -17.04 4.40 2.24
C LYS A 242 -17.25 5.59 1.29
N PHE A 243 -16.82 5.47 0.04
CA PHE A 243 -16.87 6.54 -0.96
C PHE A 243 -17.70 6.11 -2.17
N GLU A 244 -18.23 7.07 -2.92
CA GLU A 244 -19.06 6.79 -4.11
C GLU A 244 -18.20 6.25 -5.26
N VAL A 245 -16.99 6.80 -5.36
CA VAL A 245 -15.97 6.48 -6.35
C VAL A 245 -14.59 6.51 -5.71
N CYS A 246 -13.69 5.67 -6.22
CA CYS A 246 -12.31 5.61 -5.78
C CYS A 246 -11.38 5.54 -6.99
N CYS A 247 -10.19 6.12 -6.87
CA CYS A 247 -9.18 6.04 -7.92
C CYS A 247 -7.79 5.91 -7.31
N PHE A 248 -7.05 4.89 -7.71
CA PHE A 248 -5.64 4.73 -7.38
C PHE A 248 -4.80 4.96 -8.64
N LEU A 249 -4.12 6.10 -8.71
CA LEU A 249 -3.16 6.40 -9.76
C LEU A 249 -1.75 5.97 -9.33
N ALA A 250 -1.38 4.74 -9.70
CA ALA A 250 -0.05 4.18 -9.45
C ALA A 250 1.03 4.82 -10.36
N ASN A 251 2.23 5.00 -9.83
CA ASN A 251 3.45 5.43 -10.55
C ASN A 251 3.25 6.73 -11.36
N VAL A 252 2.77 7.79 -10.71
CA VAL A 252 2.51 9.09 -11.35
C VAL A 252 3.76 9.63 -12.04
N ARG A 253 4.92 9.63 -11.37
CA ARG A 253 6.21 10.04 -11.95
C ARG A 253 6.54 9.33 -13.27
N GLU A 254 6.60 8.00 -13.25
CA GLU A 254 7.02 7.22 -14.43
C GLU A 254 6.00 7.33 -15.59
N LYS A 255 4.71 7.48 -15.26
CA LYS A 255 3.67 7.60 -16.28
C LYS A 255 3.60 9.00 -16.88
N SER A 256 3.93 10.05 -16.12
CA SER A 256 3.89 11.43 -16.62
C SER A 256 5.06 11.76 -17.54
N GLU A 257 6.20 11.08 -17.40
CA GLU A 257 7.38 11.20 -18.27
C GLU A 257 7.14 10.70 -19.70
N LYS A 258 6.05 9.98 -19.96
CA LYS A 258 5.66 9.56 -21.33
C LYS A 258 5.09 10.73 -22.12
N THR A 259 5.14 10.66 -23.45
CA THR A 259 4.47 11.65 -24.32
C THR A 259 2.99 11.79 -23.93
N ASP A 260 2.56 13.02 -23.62
CA ASP A 260 1.22 13.35 -23.11
C ASP A 260 0.80 12.61 -21.82
N GLY A 261 1.75 12.00 -21.10
CA GLY A 261 1.49 11.12 -19.98
C GLY A 261 0.73 11.78 -18.83
N LEU A 262 1.05 13.04 -18.52
CA LEU A 262 0.35 13.79 -17.48
C LEU A 262 -1.13 14.09 -17.86
N ASN A 263 -1.40 14.38 -19.13
CA ASN A 263 -2.76 14.56 -19.63
C ASN A 263 -3.55 13.25 -19.57
N GLU A 264 -2.92 12.13 -19.90
CA GLU A 264 -3.52 10.79 -19.79
C GLU A 264 -3.81 10.40 -18.34
N LEU A 265 -2.93 10.73 -17.40
CA LEU A 265 -3.18 10.52 -15.97
C LEU A 265 -4.39 11.33 -15.50
N ARG A 266 -4.49 12.60 -15.88
CA ARG A 266 -5.67 13.43 -15.60
C ARG A 266 -6.94 12.84 -16.20
N ASN A 267 -6.91 12.44 -17.46
CA ASN A 267 -8.08 11.87 -18.14
C ASN A 267 -8.49 10.55 -17.48
N THR A 268 -7.52 9.73 -17.08
CA THR A 268 -7.78 8.50 -16.30
C THR A 268 -8.44 8.81 -14.97
N LEU A 269 -7.94 9.78 -14.22
CA LEU A 269 -8.56 10.23 -12.96
C LEU A 269 -10.02 10.62 -13.18
N VAL A 270 -10.29 11.48 -14.18
CA VAL A 270 -11.65 11.96 -14.46
C VAL A 270 -12.56 10.81 -14.89
N ARG A 271 -12.10 9.91 -15.77
CA ARG A 271 -12.87 8.74 -16.22
C ARG A 271 -13.29 7.84 -15.05
N GLU A 272 -12.37 7.55 -14.14
CA GLU A 272 -12.64 6.73 -12.94
C GLU A 272 -13.60 7.43 -11.98
N LEU A 273 -13.38 8.73 -11.71
CA LEU A 273 -14.22 9.50 -10.79
C LEU A 273 -15.63 9.74 -11.31
N LEU A 274 -15.81 9.83 -12.63
CA LEU A 274 -17.13 10.02 -13.24
C LEU A 274 -17.79 8.72 -13.69
N LYS A 275 -17.08 7.59 -13.61
CA LYS A 275 -17.48 6.28 -14.17
C LYS A 275 -17.91 6.38 -15.64
N ASP A 276 -17.20 7.22 -16.38
CA ASP A 276 -17.55 7.64 -17.74
C ASP A 276 -16.34 7.42 -18.63
N LYS A 277 -16.34 6.30 -19.38
CA LYS A 277 -15.17 5.85 -20.16
C LYS A 277 -14.90 6.72 -21.39
N ASP A 278 -15.90 7.47 -21.84
CA ASP A 278 -15.83 8.27 -23.06
C ASP A 278 -15.28 9.68 -22.80
N VAL A 279 -15.03 10.05 -21.55
CA VAL A 279 -14.43 11.34 -21.21
C VAL A 279 -13.00 11.41 -21.73
N ASN A 280 -12.78 12.32 -22.67
CA ASN A 280 -11.46 12.71 -23.15
C ASN A 280 -11.31 14.23 -23.09
N ILE A 281 -10.31 14.72 -22.37
CA ILE A 281 -10.02 16.15 -22.21
C ILE A 281 -8.73 16.46 -22.96
N ASN A 282 -8.86 17.07 -24.14
CA ASN A 282 -7.74 17.51 -24.96
C ASN A 282 -7.28 18.94 -24.61
N THR A 283 -8.03 19.65 -23.77
CA THR A 283 -7.69 21.01 -23.34
C THR A 283 -6.72 21.01 -22.16
N PRO A 284 -5.94 22.08 -21.96
CA PRO A 284 -5.06 22.21 -20.79
C PRO A 284 -5.82 22.20 -19.46
N SER A 285 -7.06 22.70 -19.43
CA SER A 285 -7.93 22.73 -18.25
C SER A 285 -9.09 21.74 -18.35
N ILE A 286 -9.62 21.33 -17.20
CA ILE A 286 -10.86 20.54 -17.11
C ILE A 286 -12.05 21.45 -17.49
N PRO A 287 -12.90 21.06 -18.46
CA PRO A 287 -14.08 21.83 -18.83
C PRO A 287 -15.04 22.04 -17.64
N PRO A 288 -15.71 23.21 -17.53
CA PRO A 288 -16.57 23.53 -16.37
C PRO A 288 -17.65 22.49 -16.09
N HIS A 289 -18.29 21.94 -17.12
CA HIS A 289 -19.34 20.92 -16.96
C HIS A 289 -18.81 19.59 -16.38
N ILE A 290 -17.54 19.25 -16.64
CA ILE A 290 -16.87 18.09 -16.03
C ILE A 290 -16.49 18.42 -14.59
N GLN A 291 -15.97 19.63 -14.38
CA GLN A 291 -15.60 20.14 -13.05
C GLN A 291 -16.81 20.15 -12.09
N ASP A 292 -17.98 20.57 -12.57
CA ASP A 292 -19.23 20.55 -11.79
C ASP A 292 -19.67 19.13 -11.40
N ARG A 293 -19.41 18.13 -12.25
CA ARG A 293 -19.68 16.71 -11.93
C ARG A 293 -18.73 16.23 -10.84
N LEU A 294 -17.43 16.52 -10.94
CA LEU A 294 -16.44 16.16 -9.91
C LEU A 294 -16.76 16.78 -8.55
N ARG A 295 -17.25 18.02 -8.53
CA ARG A 295 -17.71 18.71 -7.31
C ARG A 295 -18.93 18.10 -6.63
N ARG A 296 -19.65 17.20 -7.30
CA ARG A 296 -20.84 16.51 -6.77
C ARG A 296 -20.58 15.07 -6.37
N THR A 297 -19.40 14.53 -6.66
CA THR A 297 -19.08 13.12 -6.44
C THR A 297 -18.07 12.97 -5.31
N LYS A 298 -18.45 12.29 -4.23
CA LYS A 298 -17.57 12.07 -3.08
C LYS A 298 -16.53 10.99 -3.41
N ALA A 299 -15.26 11.38 -3.47
CA ALA A 299 -14.18 10.53 -4.00
C ALA A 299 -13.12 10.16 -2.96
N PHE A 300 -12.51 8.98 -3.12
CA PHE A 300 -11.25 8.62 -2.46
C PHE A 300 -10.15 8.40 -3.48
N ILE A 301 -9.11 9.23 -3.43
CA ILE A 301 -8.08 9.31 -4.46
C ILE A 301 -6.73 8.98 -3.83
N VAL A 302 -5.92 8.17 -4.53
CA VAL A 302 -4.50 7.99 -4.22
C VAL A 302 -3.67 8.40 -5.43
N LEU A 303 -2.73 9.30 -5.23
CA LEU A 303 -1.71 9.69 -6.19
C LEU A 303 -0.37 9.15 -5.71
N ASP A 304 0.12 8.10 -6.35
CA ASP A 304 1.32 7.40 -5.91
C ASP A 304 2.57 7.80 -6.70
N ASP A 305 3.68 8.02 -6.00
CA ASP A 305 4.99 8.42 -6.52
C ASP A 305 4.96 9.76 -7.26
N VAL A 306 4.46 10.80 -6.59
CA VAL A 306 4.47 12.19 -7.09
C VAL A 306 5.83 12.84 -6.83
N ASN A 307 6.43 13.46 -7.85
CA ASN A 307 7.76 14.10 -7.77
C ASN A 307 7.87 15.48 -8.43
N ALA A 308 6.77 16.06 -8.93
CA ALA A 308 6.80 17.37 -9.58
C ALA A 308 5.56 18.20 -9.22
N ARG A 309 5.75 19.51 -9.13
CA ARG A 309 4.68 20.49 -8.84
C ARG A 309 3.55 20.43 -9.87
N GLU A 310 3.90 20.31 -11.14
CA GLU A 310 2.93 20.19 -12.25
C GLU A 310 1.97 19.01 -12.06
N HIS A 311 2.40 17.91 -11.44
CA HIS A 311 1.52 16.79 -11.13
C HIS A 311 0.42 17.19 -10.15
N LEU A 312 0.76 17.97 -9.11
CA LEU A 312 -0.20 18.44 -8.11
C LEU A 312 -1.18 19.44 -8.73
N GLU A 313 -0.69 20.37 -9.54
CA GLU A 313 -1.53 21.36 -10.23
C GLU A 313 -2.52 20.68 -11.19
N VAL A 314 -2.05 19.69 -11.97
CA VAL A 314 -2.88 19.02 -12.97
C VAL A 314 -3.81 17.96 -12.37
N LEU A 315 -3.39 17.22 -11.33
CA LEU A 315 -4.18 16.11 -10.76
C LEU A 315 -5.04 16.52 -9.56
N VAL A 316 -4.49 17.35 -8.66
CA VAL A 316 -5.19 17.82 -7.46
C VAL A 316 -5.90 19.15 -7.71
N GLY A 317 -5.23 20.10 -8.35
CA GLY A 317 -5.77 21.44 -8.61
C GLY A 317 -6.04 22.26 -7.36
N ASP A 318 -7.03 23.14 -7.46
CA ASP A 318 -7.46 24.02 -6.36
C ASP A 318 -8.40 23.31 -5.38
N ASP A 319 -8.57 23.88 -4.19
CA ASP A 319 -9.29 23.27 -3.07
C ASP A 319 -10.77 22.97 -3.38
N ASP A 320 -11.33 23.62 -4.41
CA ASP A 320 -12.71 23.43 -4.85
C ASP A 320 -12.86 22.37 -5.97
N ARG A 321 -11.80 21.61 -6.30
CA ARG A 321 -11.86 20.64 -7.39
C ARG A 321 -12.80 19.46 -7.08
N PHE A 322 -12.84 19.02 -5.83
CA PHE A 322 -13.54 17.80 -5.43
C PHE A 322 -14.71 18.09 -4.49
N CYS A 323 -15.66 17.16 -4.44
CA CYS A 323 -16.81 17.24 -3.53
C CYS A 323 -16.37 17.26 -2.06
N GLN A 324 -17.11 17.98 -1.23
CA GLN A 324 -16.97 17.93 0.22
C GLN A 324 -17.05 16.49 0.74
N GLY A 325 -16.17 16.14 1.67
CA GLY A 325 -16.03 14.77 2.18
C GLY A 325 -15.09 13.88 1.35
N SER A 326 -14.53 14.37 0.24
CA SER A 326 -13.53 13.62 -0.53
C SER A 326 -12.19 13.55 0.22
N ARG A 327 -11.42 12.49 -0.04
CA ARG A 327 -10.11 12.24 0.58
C ARG A 327 -9.06 11.97 -0.47
N ILE A 328 -7.88 12.53 -0.29
CA ILE A 328 -6.76 12.39 -1.23
C ILE A 328 -5.52 11.98 -0.43
N ILE A 329 -4.88 10.88 -0.84
CA ILE A 329 -3.56 10.48 -0.35
C ILE A 329 -2.56 10.75 -1.46
N ILE A 330 -1.44 11.37 -1.10
CA ILE A 330 -0.34 11.65 -2.03
C ILE A 330 0.91 11.00 -1.46
N THR A 331 1.52 10.07 -2.20
CA THR A 331 2.83 9.53 -1.81
C THR A 331 3.92 10.28 -2.56
N ALA A 332 4.96 10.72 -1.85
CA ALA A 332 6.08 11.44 -2.44
C ALA A 332 7.38 11.15 -1.68
N ARG A 333 8.51 11.43 -2.33
CA ARG A 333 9.84 11.36 -1.71
C ARG A 333 10.33 12.71 -1.23
N ASP A 334 9.75 13.78 -1.77
CA ASP A 334 10.07 15.18 -1.51
C ASP A 334 8.98 15.78 -0.61
N LYS A 335 9.37 16.21 0.59
CA LYS A 335 8.50 16.83 1.58
C LYS A 335 8.06 18.22 1.15
N GLY A 336 8.98 19.04 0.65
CA GLY A 336 8.70 20.39 0.18
C GLY A 336 7.70 20.41 -0.98
N LEU A 337 7.67 19.35 -1.80
CA LEU A 337 6.62 19.17 -2.80
C LEU A 337 5.23 18.97 -2.17
N LEU A 338 5.12 18.14 -1.12
CA LEU A 338 3.84 17.88 -0.44
C LEU A 338 3.30 19.13 0.25
N GLU A 339 4.18 19.92 0.86
CA GLU A 339 3.83 21.15 1.59
C GLU A 339 3.15 22.22 0.72
N GLN A 340 3.18 22.08 -0.61
CA GLN A 340 2.47 22.96 -1.54
C GLN A 340 0.94 22.73 -1.54
N LYS A 341 0.48 21.55 -1.11
CA LYS A 341 -0.94 21.15 -1.14
C LYS A 341 -1.43 20.43 0.12
N VAL A 342 -0.52 20.08 1.03
CA VAL A 342 -0.81 19.31 2.22
C VAL A 342 -0.31 20.09 3.43
N ASP A 343 -1.19 20.32 4.40
CA ASP A 343 -0.80 20.92 5.68
C ASP A 343 0.30 20.08 6.35
N GLN A 344 1.25 20.73 7.01
CA GLN A 344 2.39 20.06 7.64
C GLN A 344 1.95 18.97 8.65
N GLU A 345 0.88 19.23 9.40
CA GLU A 345 0.25 18.30 10.36
C GLU A 345 -0.30 17.02 9.70
N LYS A 346 -0.56 17.07 8.38
CA LYS A 346 -1.13 16.00 7.55
C LYS A 346 -0.09 15.28 6.70
N ILE A 347 1.19 15.60 6.88
CA ILE A 347 2.30 14.88 6.24
C ILE A 347 2.82 13.81 7.20
N TYR A 348 2.57 12.55 6.86
CA TYR A 348 3.05 11.39 7.58
C TYR A 348 4.44 10.96 7.08
N SER A 349 5.46 11.10 7.93
CA SER A 349 6.79 10.53 7.71
C SER A 349 6.78 9.02 7.98
N VAL A 350 7.12 8.21 6.99
CA VAL A 350 7.18 6.76 7.11
C VAL A 350 8.52 6.34 7.72
N GLU A 351 8.46 5.75 8.89
CA GLU A 351 9.61 5.11 9.54
C GLU A 351 9.84 3.69 9.00
N GLY A 352 11.06 3.18 9.13
CA GLY A 352 11.40 1.79 8.84
C GLY A 352 10.60 0.79 9.69
N LEU A 353 10.68 -0.49 9.34
CA LEU A 353 10.15 -1.57 10.17
C LEU A 353 10.98 -1.70 11.46
N GLY A 354 10.32 -2.07 12.56
CA GLY A 354 11.01 -2.44 13.79
C GLY A 354 11.89 -3.67 13.59
N SER A 355 12.88 -3.88 14.46
CA SER A 355 13.83 -5.00 14.34
C SER A 355 13.14 -6.36 14.17
N ASP A 356 12.11 -6.65 14.98
CA ASP A 356 11.39 -7.92 14.93
C ASP A 356 10.60 -8.07 13.62
N GLU A 357 9.89 -7.03 13.20
CA GLU A 357 9.11 -6.99 11.95
C GLU A 357 10.01 -7.12 10.72
N ALA A 358 11.18 -6.48 10.76
CA ALA A 358 12.18 -6.56 9.71
C ALA A 358 12.77 -7.97 9.61
N LEU A 359 13.02 -8.62 10.75
CA LEU A 359 13.49 -10.00 10.81
C LEU A 359 12.45 -10.98 10.23
N GLU A 360 11.17 -10.82 10.59
CA GLU A 360 10.07 -11.63 10.03
C GLU A 360 9.95 -11.46 8.52
N LEU A 361 9.99 -10.21 8.02
CA LEU A 361 9.94 -9.95 6.59
C LEU A 361 11.15 -10.54 5.86
N PHE A 362 12.35 -10.40 6.42
CA PHE A 362 13.56 -10.98 5.84
C PHE A 362 13.48 -12.51 5.80
N HIS A 363 13.06 -13.15 6.91
CA HIS A 363 12.92 -14.60 7.01
C HIS A 363 11.90 -15.17 6.03
N SER A 364 10.76 -14.50 5.85
CA SER A 364 9.73 -14.97 4.91
C SER A 364 10.27 -15.05 3.47
N HIS A 365 11.15 -14.11 3.07
CA HIS A 365 11.80 -14.10 1.77
C HIS A 365 13.04 -15.02 1.68
N ALA A 366 13.81 -15.16 2.76
CA ALA A 366 15.01 -15.98 2.78
C ALA A 366 14.72 -17.48 2.92
N PHE A 367 13.71 -17.86 3.70
CA PHE A 367 13.45 -19.26 4.06
C PHE A 367 12.11 -19.79 3.54
N GLY A 368 11.24 -18.95 2.96
CA GLY A 368 9.99 -19.37 2.33
C GLY A 368 9.02 -20.04 3.31
N ASN A 369 8.67 -19.33 4.39
CA ASN A 369 7.81 -19.78 5.50
C ASN A 369 8.33 -20.96 6.34
N LYS A 370 9.60 -21.35 6.19
CA LYS A 370 10.28 -22.30 7.08
C LYS A 370 10.95 -21.55 8.22
N SER A 371 10.87 -22.07 9.45
CA SER A 371 11.59 -21.52 10.59
C SER A 371 13.10 -21.70 10.39
N PRO A 372 13.93 -20.63 10.52
CA PRO A 372 15.38 -20.77 10.49
C PRO A 372 15.89 -21.59 11.68
N THR A 373 17.02 -22.28 11.52
CA THR A 373 17.77 -22.82 12.66
C THR A 373 18.46 -21.68 13.41
N THR A 374 18.82 -21.90 14.68
CA THR A 374 19.43 -20.88 15.56
C THR A 374 20.62 -20.13 14.94
N ASP A 375 21.46 -20.83 14.18
CA ASP A 375 22.66 -20.26 13.53
C ASP A 375 22.33 -19.21 12.46
N TYR A 376 21.18 -19.35 11.78
CA TYR A 376 20.75 -18.38 10.77
C TYR A 376 20.06 -17.16 11.40
N THR A 377 19.59 -17.26 12.65
CA THR A 377 18.97 -16.15 13.37
C THR A 377 19.98 -15.03 13.64
N GLU A 378 21.19 -15.38 14.09
CA GLU A 378 22.25 -14.38 14.33
C GLU A 378 22.72 -13.72 13.03
N LEU A 379 22.96 -14.51 11.98
CA LEU A 379 23.32 -13.99 10.66
C LEU A 379 22.23 -13.10 10.06
N SER A 380 20.96 -13.42 10.30
CA SER A 380 19.84 -12.59 9.85
C SER A 380 19.81 -11.24 10.56
N ARG A 381 20.13 -11.19 11.86
CA ARG A 381 20.19 -9.93 12.62
C ARG A 381 21.23 -8.98 12.07
N GLU A 382 22.43 -9.48 11.74
CA GLU A 382 23.47 -8.63 11.11
C GLU A 382 22.99 -7.97 9.81
N VAL A 383 22.25 -8.73 8.98
CA VAL A 383 21.71 -8.22 7.71
C VAL A 383 20.58 -7.20 7.97
N VAL A 384 19.69 -7.49 8.91
CA VAL A 384 18.57 -6.61 9.27
C VAL A 384 19.04 -5.31 9.89
N ASP A 385 20.01 -5.36 10.81
CA ASP A 385 20.61 -4.20 11.47
C ASP A 385 21.27 -3.24 10.46
N TYR A 386 21.84 -3.80 9.40
CA TYR A 386 22.42 -3.04 8.31
C TYR A 386 21.36 -2.40 7.39
N ILE A 387 20.26 -3.11 7.11
CA ILE A 387 19.16 -2.60 6.27
C ILE A 387 18.29 -1.59 7.01
N LYS A 388 18.32 -1.58 8.36
CA LYS A 388 17.58 -0.67 9.25
C LYS A 388 16.10 -0.54 8.89
N GLY A 389 15.48 -1.69 8.57
CA GLY A 389 14.04 -1.79 8.41
C GLY A 389 13.47 -1.28 7.08
N ILE A 390 14.27 -1.03 6.03
CA ILE A 390 13.73 -0.73 4.68
C ILE A 390 13.08 -1.98 4.06
N PRO A 391 11.75 -2.03 3.85
CA PRO A 391 11.06 -3.22 3.35
C PRO A 391 11.57 -3.74 2.02
N LEU A 392 11.79 -2.87 1.02
CA LEU A 392 12.28 -3.31 -0.29
C LEU A 392 13.64 -4.02 -0.17
N ALA A 393 14.58 -3.38 0.54
CA ALA A 393 15.90 -3.95 0.73
C ALA A 393 15.86 -5.29 1.49
N LEU A 394 14.99 -5.43 2.50
CA LEU A 394 14.79 -6.71 3.22
C LEU A 394 14.31 -7.82 2.26
N LYS A 395 13.36 -7.51 1.37
CA LYS A 395 12.83 -8.47 0.39
C LYS A 395 13.88 -8.91 -0.62
N VAL A 396 14.61 -7.94 -1.20
CA VAL A 396 15.67 -8.21 -2.19
C VAL A 396 16.79 -9.01 -1.56
N MET A 397 17.24 -8.61 -0.38
CA MET A 397 18.30 -9.28 0.36
C MET A 397 17.89 -10.68 0.76
N GLY A 398 16.73 -10.86 1.42
CA GLY A 398 16.22 -12.18 1.80
C GLY A 398 16.14 -13.12 0.60
N SER A 399 15.59 -12.65 -0.51
CA SER A 399 15.48 -13.43 -1.75
C SER A 399 16.85 -13.83 -2.33
N SER A 400 17.87 -12.96 -2.19
CA SER A 400 19.24 -13.28 -2.63
C SER A 400 19.88 -14.38 -1.79
N PHE A 401 19.62 -14.40 -0.48
CA PHE A 401 20.14 -15.40 0.45
C PHE A 401 19.41 -16.75 0.39
N ARG A 402 18.20 -16.79 -0.18
CA ARG A 402 17.42 -18.03 -0.38
C ARG A 402 18.17 -19.12 -1.15
N ARG A 403 19.16 -18.73 -1.98
CA ARG A 403 19.96 -19.66 -2.79
C ARG A 403 21.12 -20.28 -2.01
N CYS A 404 21.49 -19.74 -0.86
CA CYS A 404 22.59 -20.24 -0.03
C CYS A 404 22.22 -21.61 0.57
N LYS A 405 23.07 -22.60 0.36
CA LYS A 405 22.89 -23.97 0.88
C LYS A 405 23.65 -24.23 2.19
N SER A 406 24.56 -23.33 2.56
CA SER A 406 25.43 -23.46 3.73
C SER A 406 25.68 -22.12 4.42
N LYS A 407 26.11 -22.18 5.68
CA LYS A 407 26.54 -21.01 6.46
C LYS A 407 27.70 -20.27 5.78
N GLN A 408 28.66 -21.02 5.25
CA GLN A 408 29.81 -20.43 4.55
C GLN A 408 29.38 -19.67 3.29
N GLU A 409 28.47 -20.22 2.50
CA GLU A 409 27.91 -19.51 1.33
C GLU A 409 27.22 -18.21 1.77
N TRP A 410 26.48 -18.24 2.87
CA TRP A 410 25.82 -17.05 3.42
C TRP A 410 26.82 -15.95 3.80
N GLU A 411 27.88 -16.30 4.54
CA GLU A 411 28.94 -15.35 4.93
C GLU A 411 29.65 -14.75 3.71
N VAL A 412 29.89 -15.55 2.66
CA VAL A 412 30.48 -15.08 1.40
C VAL A 412 29.53 -14.14 0.66
N GLN A 413 28.24 -14.47 0.56
CA GLN A 413 27.24 -13.56 -0.04
C GLN A 413 27.14 -12.26 0.76
N TRP A 414 27.17 -12.34 2.08
CA TRP A 414 27.12 -11.15 2.94
C TRP A 414 28.32 -10.22 2.71
N LYS A 415 29.54 -10.78 2.64
CA LYS A 415 30.75 -10.01 2.27
C LYS A 415 30.65 -9.39 0.88
N LYS A 416 30.10 -10.12 -0.09
CA LYS A 416 29.90 -9.62 -1.46
C LYS A 416 28.96 -8.42 -1.48
N VAL A 417 27.83 -8.45 -0.77
CA VAL A 417 26.86 -7.33 -0.77
C VAL A 417 27.46 -6.08 -0.14
N LYS A 418 28.23 -6.19 0.94
CA LYS A 418 28.92 -5.04 1.56
C LYS A 418 29.94 -4.38 0.62
N GLN A 419 30.47 -5.12 -0.35
CA GLN A 419 31.45 -4.60 -1.30
C GLN A 419 30.80 -4.06 -2.57
N PHE A 420 29.74 -4.73 -3.05
CA PHE A 420 29.04 -4.41 -4.27
C PHE A 420 27.56 -4.20 -3.95
N PRO A 421 27.10 -2.94 -3.90
CA PRO A 421 25.69 -2.61 -3.68
C PRO A 421 24.80 -3.38 -4.65
N ASN A 422 23.67 -3.87 -4.15
CA ASN A 422 22.70 -4.57 -4.97
C ASN A 422 22.05 -3.58 -5.96
N GLU A 423 22.08 -3.92 -7.25
CA GLU A 423 21.61 -3.04 -8.33
C GLU A 423 20.14 -2.64 -8.20
N GLU A 424 19.26 -3.54 -7.74
CA GLU A 424 17.83 -3.24 -7.57
C GLU A 424 17.60 -2.23 -6.44
N ILE A 425 18.33 -2.38 -5.33
CA ILE A 425 18.27 -1.43 -4.20
C ILE A 425 18.86 -0.08 -4.61
N ASP A 426 20.01 -0.11 -5.29
CA ASP A 426 20.71 1.08 -5.78
C ASP A 426 19.82 1.90 -6.71
N GLN A 427 19.22 1.27 -7.73
CA GLN A 427 18.32 1.94 -8.67
C GLN A 427 17.16 2.65 -7.96
N VAL A 428 16.55 2.02 -6.95
CA VAL A 428 15.42 2.63 -6.24
C VAL A 428 15.84 3.80 -5.36
N LEU A 429 16.98 3.71 -4.65
CA LEU A 429 17.48 4.80 -3.82
C LEU A 429 17.99 5.97 -4.68
N ARG A 430 18.60 5.66 -5.82
CA ARG A 430 19.24 6.62 -6.71
C ARG A 430 18.27 7.59 -7.38
N ILE A 431 17.01 7.22 -7.55
CA ILE A 431 15.96 8.11 -8.06
C ILE A 431 15.95 9.47 -7.33
N SER A 432 16.08 9.46 -6.00
CA SER A 432 16.08 10.71 -5.21
C SER A 432 17.34 11.54 -5.48
N TYR A 433 18.50 10.89 -5.65
CA TYR A 433 19.77 11.55 -5.98
C TYR A 433 19.78 12.11 -7.40
N ASP A 434 19.31 11.35 -8.40
CA ASP A 434 19.34 11.78 -9.79
C ASP A 434 18.47 13.03 -10.02
N GLY A 435 17.40 13.19 -9.23
CA GLY A 435 16.53 14.37 -9.22
C GLY A 435 17.08 15.61 -8.48
N LEU A 436 18.27 15.54 -7.89
CA LEU A 436 18.93 16.68 -7.24
C LEU A 436 19.56 17.65 -8.26
N GLY A 437 19.62 18.93 -7.87
CA GLY A 437 20.41 19.95 -8.55
C GLY A 437 21.91 19.70 -8.42
N LYS A 438 22.71 20.46 -9.16
CA LYS A 438 24.18 20.27 -9.20
C LYS A 438 24.81 20.51 -7.82
N ASN A 439 24.43 21.59 -7.13
CA ASN A 439 24.94 21.94 -5.80
C ASN A 439 24.62 20.83 -4.79
N GLU A 440 23.37 20.37 -4.77
CA GLU A 440 22.89 19.37 -3.82
C GLU A 440 23.51 17.99 -4.07
N LYS A 441 23.83 17.65 -5.33
CA LYS A 441 24.58 16.44 -5.67
C LYS A 441 26.00 16.45 -5.08
N GLU A 442 26.70 17.58 -5.15
CA GLU A 442 28.04 17.70 -4.56
C GLU A 442 27.98 17.60 -3.03
N ILE A 443 27.05 18.32 -2.40
CA ILE A 443 26.82 18.26 -0.95
C ILE A 443 26.48 16.83 -0.51
N PHE A 444 25.61 16.13 -1.23
CA PHE A 444 25.26 14.74 -0.93
C PHE A 444 26.49 13.82 -0.95
N LEU A 445 27.34 13.95 -1.97
CA LEU A 445 28.55 13.13 -2.09
C LEU A 445 29.55 13.42 -0.98
N ASP A 446 29.71 14.69 -0.59
CA ASP A 446 30.59 15.08 0.51
C ASP A 446 30.08 14.53 1.86
N ILE A 447 28.78 14.59 2.11
CA ILE A 447 28.17 13.98 3.30
C ILE A 447 28.36 12.46 3.29
N ALA A 448 28.09 11.79 2.17
CA ALA A 448 28.22 10.34 2.06
C ALA A 448 29.68 9.87 2.28
N CYS A 449 30.65 10.62 1.76
CA CYS A 449 32.06 10.30 1.89
C CYS A 449 32.62 10.65 3.27
N PHE A 450 32.32 11.84 3.79
CA PHE A 450 33.10 12.45 4.87
C PHE A 450 32.27 12.89 6.10
N HIS A 451 31.04 13.37 5.92
CA HIS A 451 30.36 14.15 6.97
C HIS A 451 29.17 13.47 7.67
N LYS A 452 28.91 12.18 7.41
CA LYS A 452 27.96 11.42 8.24
C LYS A 452 28.37 11.40 9.71
N GLY A 453 27.44 11.75 10.60
CA GLY A 453 27.60 11.82 12.06
C GLY A 453 28.20 13.14 12.56
N TYR A 454 28.59 14.06 11.67
CA TYR A 454 29.15 15.36 12.05
C TYR A 454 28.06 16.35 12.45
N LEU A 455 28.45 17.39 13.17
CA LEU A 455 27.53 18.46 13.56
C LEU A 455 27.07 19.22 12.32
N ARG A 456 25.76 19.43 12.19
CA ARG A 456 25.15 20.12 11.05
C ARG A 456 25.81 21.48 10.79
N LYS A 457 25.96 22.30 11.83
CA LYS A 457 26.56 23.64 11.74
C LYS A 457 28.01 23.62 11.24
N ASP A 458 28.80 22.64 11.66
CA ASP A 458 30.20 22.54 11.22
C ASP A 458 30.25 22.17 9.73
N VAL A 459 29.35 21.27 9.30
CA VAL A 459 29.25 20.86 7.90
C VAL A 459 28.75 22.02 7.03
N GLU A 460 27.76 22.79 7.47
CA GLU A 460 27.29 24.01 6.78
C GLU A 460 28.46 24.98 6.53
N ILE A 461 29.26 25.28 7.57
CA ILE A 461 30.43 26.17 7.46
C ILE A 461 31.47 25.63 6.46
N ILE A 462 31.74 24.32 6.49
CA ILE A 462 32.70 23.69 5.57
C ILE A 462 32.18 23.79 4.13
N LEU A 463 30.90 23.49 3.89
CA LEU A 463 30.30 23.55 2.56
C LEU A 463 30.27 24.98 2.01
N ASP A 464 29.88 25.96 2.84
CA ASP A 464 29.85 27.38 2.46
C ASP A 464 31.24 27.91 2.11
N SER A 465 32.29 27.39 2.74
CA SER A 465 33.69 27.73 2.40
C SER A 465 34.16 27.19 1.04
N CYS A 466 33.41 26.25 0.46
CA CYS A 466 33.65 25.64 -0.84
C CYS A 466 32.71 26.19 -1.93
N ASP A 467 32.08 27.35 -1.69
CA ASP A 467 31.06 27.96 -2.57
C ASP A 467 29.83 27.04 -2.80
N CYS A 468 29.59 26.07 -1.92
CA CYS A 468 28.37 25.28 -1.89
C CYS A 468 27.37 25.97 -0.97
N PHE A 469 26.09 26.06 -1.35
CA PHE A 469 25.05 26.61 -0.47
C PHE A 469 24.65 25.56 0.57
N GLY A 470 25.42 25.47 1.66
CA GLY A 470 25.37 24.36 2.62
C GLY A 470 24.01 24.22 3.30
N GLU A 471 23.49 25.29 3.88
CA GLU A 471 22.19 25.28 4.58
C GLU A 471 21.03 24.88 3.65
N VAL A 472 20.94 25.52 2.47
CA VAL A 472 19.88 25.25 1.48
C VAL A 472 19.98 23.82 0.96
N GLY A 473 21.20 23.37 0.62
CA GLY A 473 21.40 22.03 0.10
C GLY A 473 21.13 20.94 1.13
N ILE A 474 21.53 21.14 2.39
CA ILE A 474 21.19 20.20 3.47
C ILE A 474 19.68 20.10 3.66
N ASN A 475 18.94 21.21 3.61
CA ASN A 475 17.49 21.18 3.71
C ASN A 475 16.83 20.43 2.54
N ASP A 476 17.27 20.61 1.29
CA ASP A 476 16.75 19.84 0.14
C ASP A 476 17.04 18.34 0.27
N LEU A 477 18.22 17.95 0.80
CA LEU A 477 18.54 16.56 1.07
C LEU A 477 17.67 15.95 2.18
N ILE A 478 17.33 16.73 3.21
CA ILE A 478 16.38 16.33 4.25
C ILE A 478 15.00 16.13 3.62
N ASP A 479 14.49 17.11 2.88
CA ASP A 479 13.16 17.05 2.26
C ASP A 479 13.01 15.86 1.31
N ARG A 480 14.09 15.46 0.64
CA ARG A 480 14.12 14.28 -0.25
C ARG A 480 14.36 12.95 0.46
N SER A 481 14.38 12.96 1.80
CA SER A 481 14.67 11.79 2.66
C SER A 481 16.01 11.11 2.35
N LEU A 482 17.01 11.85 1.90
CA LEU A 482 18.36 11.33 1.63
C LEU A 482 19.24 11.36 2.88
N ILE A 483 19.01 12.34 3.75
CA ILE A 483 19.63 12.48 5.06
C ILE A 483 18.57 12.79 6.12
N SER A 484 18.93 12.66 7.39
CA SER A 484 18.12 13.09 8.52
C SER A 484 18.98 13.79 9.56
N ILE A 485 18.33 14.43 10.53
CA ILE A 485 19.02 15.07 11.65
C ILE A 485 18.74 14.29 12.93
N SER A 486 19.79 13.90 13.65
CA SER A 486 19.70 13.37 15.00
C SER A 486 20.02 14.49 16.02
N GLN A 487 19.33 14.46 17.16
CA GLN A 487 19.64 15.35 18.28
C GLN A 487 20.57 14.63 19.26
N ASP A 488 21.66 15.30 19.63
CA ASP A 488 22.64 14.84 20.60
C ASP A 488 22.78 15.89 21.71
N MET A 489 23.11 15.46 22.93
CA MET A 489 23.32 16.37 24.06
C MET A 489 24.81 16.55 24.27
N ARG A 490 25.30 17.79 24.16
CA ARG A 490 26.70 18.14 24.45
C ARG A 490 26.80 19.11 25.61
N PHE A 491 27.85 18.91 26.41
CA PHE A 491 28.26 19.86 27.43
C PHE A 491 29.14 20.94 26.80
N LYS A 492 28.68 22.19 26.84
CA LYS A 492 29.47 23.36 26.45
C LYS A 492 30.14 23.93 27.69
N LYS A 493 31.47 24.06 27.66
CA LYS A 493 32.21 24.77 28.72
C LYS A 493 31.88 26.26 28.65
N LEU A 494 31.31 26.81 29.72
CA LEU A 494 31.01 28.24 29.86
C LEU A 494 32.12 28.99 30.61
N GLY A 495 32.89 28.28 31.44
CA GLY A 495 33.99 28.87 32.20
C GLY A 495 34.47 27.95 33.32
N GLU A 496 35.22 28.52 34.25
CA GLU A 496 35.69 27.87 35.46
C GLU A 496 35.19 28.66 36.67
N ALA A 497 34.59 27.98 37.63
CA ALA A 497 34.13 28.56 38.88
C ALA A 497 35.34 28.93 39.75
N SER A 498 35.18 29.94 40.61
CA SER A 498 36.23 30.38 41.55
C SER A 498 36.69 29.27 42.53
N SER A 499 35.90 28.20 42.66
CA SER A 499 36.22 26.98 43.42
C SER A 499 37.03 25.94 42.63
N GLY A 500 37.41 26.22 41.38
CA GLY A 500 38.11 25.28 40.48
C GLY A 500 37.20 24.28 39.77
N GLY A 501 35.88 24.37 39.96
CA GLY A 501 34.90 23.52 39.26
C GLY A 501 34.61 24.01 37.83
N GLN A 502 34.39 23.09 36.90
CA GLN A 502 34.08 23.42 35.51
C GLN A 502 32.60 23.78 35.37
N ILE A 503 32.28 24.96 34.81
CA ILE A 503 30.90 25.36 34.53
C ILE A 503 30.57 24.87 33.13
N VAL A 504 29.61 23.95 33.04
CA VAL A 504 29.13 23.37 31.79
C VAL A 504 27.63 23.61 31.63
N GLU A 505 27.20 23.90 30.40
CA GLU A 505 25.79 23.97 30.03
C GLU A 505 25.47 22.83 29.07
N MET A 506 24.35 22.16 29.30
CA MET A 506 23.89 21.08 28.43
C MET A 506 23.10 21.69 27.28
N GLN A 507 23.57 21.53 26.05
CA GLN A 507 22.91 22.05 24.86
C GLN A 507 22.61 20.90 23.89
N SER A 508 21.44 20.97 23.25
CA SER A 508 21.10 20.09 22.13
C SER A 508 21.87 20.52 20.89
N VAL A 509 22.53 19.59 20.23
CA VAL A 509 23.22 19.80 18.95
C VAL A 509 22.65 18.87 17.88
N GLU A 510 22.64 19.36 16.65
CA GLU A 510 22.13 18.62 15.49
C GLU A 510 23.29 17.91 14.78
N ARG A 511 23.11 16.62 14.47
CA ARG A 511 24.04 15.83 13.67
C ARG A 511 23.40 15.35 12.39
N ILE A 512 24.19 15.33 11.32
CA ILE A 512 23.76 14.79 10.04
C ILE A 512 23.84 13.27 10.08
N GLU A 513 22.70 12.62 9.87
CA GLU A 513 22.60 11.18 9.69
C GLU A 513 22.33 10.83 8.22
N MET A 514 22.86 9.69 7.78
CA MET A 514 22.61 9.15 6.46
C MET A 514 22.48 7.64 6.56
N HIS A 515 21.42 7.11 5.96
CA HIS A 515 21.18 5.66 5.93
C HIS A 515 22.36 4.94 5.26
N ASP A 516 22.76 3.78 5.79
CA ASP A 516 23.97 3.07 5.33
C ASP A 516 23.90 2.71 3.84
N LEU A 517 22.75 2.18 3.38
CA LEU A 517 22.49 1.93 1.96
C LEU A 517 22.59 3.19 1.07
N VAL A 518 22.10 4.35 1.54
CA VAL A 518 22.19 5.63 0.80
C VAL A 518 23.63 6.13 0.77
N GLN A 519 24.35 5.98 1.88
CA GLN A 519 25.76 6.32 1.98
C GLN A 519 26.61 5.47 1.03
N GLU A 520 26.34 4.17 0.94
CA GLU A 520 27.06 3.28 0.03
C GLU A 520 26.79 3.59 -1.43
N MET A 521 25.55 3.88 -1.80
CA MET A 521 25.20 4.39 -3.13
C MET A 521 26.01 5.66 -3.43
N GLY A 522 26.01 6.65 -2.53
CA GLY A 522 26.78 7.89 -2.71
C GLY A 522 28.28 7.66 -2.87
N ARG A 523 28.85 6.78 -2.04
CA ARG A 523 30.26 6.37 -2.13
C ARG A 523 30.58 5.64 -3.43
N ALA A 524 29.68 4.80 -3.93
CA ALA A 524 29.84 4.11 -5.21
C ALA A 524 29.83 5.11 -6.38
N ILE A 525 28.94 6.10 -6.35
CA ILE A 525 28.88 7.19 -7.33
C ILE A 525 30.19 7.99 -7.30
N ALA A 526 30.64 8.41 -6.12
CA ALA A 526 31.88 9.18 -5.96
C ALA A 526 33.12 8.41 -6.48
N ARG A 527 33.23 7.11 -6.18
CA ARG A 527 34.31 6.25 -6.70
C ARG A 527 34.29 6.16 -8.23
N LYS A 528 33.11 6.01 -8.83
CA LYS A 528 32.96 5.95 -10.29
C LYS A 528 33.36 7.27 -10.97
N GLN A 529 33.09 8.40 -10.32
CA GLN A 529 33.49 9.72 -10.81
C GLN A 529 34.97 10.03 -10.56
N GLY A 530 35.60 9.38 -9.59
CA GLY A 530 36.97 9.71 -9.15
C GLY A 530 37.07 11.06 -8.41
N SER A 531 35.94 11.63 -7.98
CA SER A 531 35.87 12.99 -7.43
C SER A 531 36.21 13.06 -5.93
N ARG A 532 35.88 12.03 -5.14
CA ARG A 532 36.23 11.94 -3.71
C ARG A 532 37.07 10.72 -3.40
N LEU A 533 38.17 10.91 -2.67
CA LEU A 533 39.00 9.83 -2.15
C LEU A 533 38.83 9.72 -0.62
N PHE A 534 38.26 8.61 -0.17
CA PHE A 534 37.92 8.37 1.23
C PHE A 534 38.42 7.01 1.78
N ASN A 535 39.16 6.27 0.97
CA ASN A 535 39.79 5.00 1.33
C ASN A 535 41.31 5.17 1.28
N ALA A 536 42.01 4.73 2.33
CA ALA A 536 43.47 4.85 2.44
C ALA A 536 44.18 4.21 1.24
N ASP A 537 43.71 3.08 0.73
CA ASP A 537 44.29 2.42 -0.45
C ASP A 537 44.14 3.23 -1.73
N ASP A 538 42.96 3.84 -1.92
CA ASP A 538 42.65 4.64 -3.12
C ASP A 538 43.42 5.97 -3.08
N VAL A 539 43.52 6.58 -1.89
CA VAL A 539 44.37 7.75 -1.66
C VAL A 539 45.84 7.41 -1.90
N TYR A 540 46.33 6.29 -1.37
CA TYR A 540 47.71 5.88 -1.57
C TYR A 540 48.04 5.67 -3.05
N LYS A 541 47.19 4.96 -3.80
CA LYS A 541 47.35 4.77 -5.25
C LYS A 541 47.32 6.09 -6.01
N ALA A 542 46.40 6.99 -5.66
CA ALA A 542 46.31 8.32 -6.25
C ALA A 542 47.61 9.13 -6.06
N LEU A 543 48.13 9.16 -4.83
CA LEU A 543 49.33 9.92 -4.47
C LEU A 543 50.63 9.30 -5.01
N THR A 544 50.70 7.99 -5.17
CA THR A 544 51.93 7.29 -5.61
C THR A 544 52.06 7.16 -7.12
N ASN A 545 50.97 6.86 -7.81
CA ASN A 545 51.01 6.49 -9.23
C ASN A 545 50.63 7.62 -10.19
N ASN A 546 50.21 8.80 -9.72
CA ASN A 546 49.57 9.85 -10.55
C ASN A 546 48.41 9.30 -11.43
N GLN A 547 47.84 8.15 -11.07
CA GLN A 547 46.80 7.44 -11.82
C GLN A 547 45.44 7.70 -11.17
N VAL A 548 45.03 8.96 -11.09
CA VAL A 548 43.62 9.24 -10.82
C VAL A 548 42.89 9.39 -12.14
N HIS A 549 41.95 8.49 -12.40
CA HIS A 549 40.98 8.68 -13.47
C HIS A 549 39.94 9.71 -13.01
N GLY A 550 40.21 11.01 -13.19
CA GLY A 550 39.28 12.10 -12.89
C GLY A 550 39.92 13.32 -12.22
N HIS A 551 39.15 14.40 -12.07
CA HIS A 551 39.51 15.57 -11.28
C HIS A 551 39.14 15.32 -9.82
N VAL A 552 40.14 15.08 -8.96
CA VAL A 552 39.91 14.92 -7.51
C VAL A 552 39.46 16.27 -6.94
N GLN A 553 38.34 16.27 -6.23
CA GLN A 553 37.77 17.44 -5.57
C GLN A 553 37.98 17.40 -4.06
N ALA A 554 38.01 16.22 -3.45
CA ALA A 554 38.20 16.09 -2.00
C ALA A 554 38.92 14.78 -1.61
N ILE A 555 39.75 14.88 -0.57
CA ILE A 555 40.51 13.76 0.00
C ILE A 555 40.35 13.77 1.53
N SER A 556 39.99 12.63 2.12
CA SER A 556 40.02 12.43 3.56
C SER A 556 40.38 10.98 3.87
N PHE A 557 41.34 10.76 4.77
CA PHE A 557 41.74 9.41 5.16
C PHE A 557 42.37 9.41 6.54
N ASP A 558 42.29 8.26 7.20
CA ASP A 558 42.99 8.02 8.46
C ASP A 558 44.47 7.73 8.15
N MET A 559 45.34 8.67 8.53
CA MET A 559 46.80 8.55 8.37
C MET A 559 47.35 7.27 9.02
N ASN A 560 46.72 6.78 10.10
CA ASN A 560 47.18 5.58 10.80
C ASN A 560 46.88 4.30 10.02
N LYS A 561 45.96 4.34 9.05
CA LYS A 561 45.64 3.18 8.19
C LYS A 561 46.60 3.06 7.00
N ILE A 562 47.46 4.05 6.76
CA ILE A 562 48.59 3.91 5.84
C ILE A 562 49.74 3.24 6.61
N GLU A 563 49.57 1.98 6.99
CA GLU A 563 50.67 1.17 7.49
C GLU A 563 51.37 0.46 6.31
N LYS A 564 52.67 0.77 6.15
CA LYS A 564 53.63 0.30 5.13
C LYS A 564 53.62 1.01 3.77
N ALA A 565 53.88 2.32 3.78
CA ALA A 565 54.75 2.91 2.79
C ALA A 565 55.29 4.24 3.30
N THR A 566 56.60 4.34 3.42
CA THR A 566 57.33 5.58 3.61
C THR A 566 56.93 6.52 2.46
N LEU A 567 55.98 7.42 2.70
CA LEU A 567 55.75 8.58 1.84
C LEU A 567 57.02 9.41 1.93
N GLU A 568 57.99 9.15 1.05
CA GLU A 568 59.12 10.04 0.87
C GLU A 568 58.58 11.45 0.63
N ARG A 569 59.10 12.39 1.41
CA ARG A 569 58.57 13.71 1.72
C ARG A 569 58.51 14.69 0.51
N CYS A 570 58.38 14.21 -0.73
CA CYS A 570 58.69 14.97 -1.95
C CYS A 570 57.63 14.94 -3.08
N LYS A 571 56.38 14.48 -2.87
CA LYS A 571 55.34 14.53 -3.94
C LYS A 571 54.08 15.37 -3.66
N LEU A 572 53.92 15.95 -2.47
CA LEU A 572 52.79 16.85 -2.17
C LEU A 572 52.95 18.28 -2.74
N GLN A 573 54.07 18.57 -3.41
CA GLN A 573 54.42 19.94 -3.83
C GLN A 573 53.96 20.31 -5.25
N LYS A 574 53.26 19.44 -5.98
CA LYS A 574 52.90 19.70 -7.38
C LYS A 574 51.41 19.82 -7.73
N ASP A 575 50.49 19.36 -6.88
CA ASP A 575 49.04 19.47 -7.18
C ASP A 575 48.19 20.04 -6.02
N VAL A 576 48.80 20.44 -4.90
CA VAL A 576 48.09 21.09 -3.78
C VAL A 576 48.33 22.60 -3.83
N SER A 577 47.88 23.24 -4.90
CA SER A 577 47.53 24.66 -4.85
C SER A 577 46.02 24.75 -4.75
N THR A 578 45.58 25.07 -3.52
CA THR A 578 44.21 25.31 -3.04
C THR A 578 43.48 24.08 -2.47
N GLN A 579 42.92 24.25 -1.26
CA GLN A 579 42.12 23.30 -0.47
C GLN A 579 42.88 22.24 0.36
N MET A 580 43.67 22.70 1.34
CA MET A 580 43.69 22.06 2.66
C MET A 580 43.06 23.03 3.66
N ALA A 581 41.78 22.85 3.96
CA ALA A 581 41.20 23.34 5.21
C ALA A 581 41.37 22.22 6.24
N THR A 582 42.06 22.57 7.33
CA THR A 582 42.57 21.74 8.42
C THR A 582 41.52 20.95 9.19
N CYS A 583 41.98 19.82 9.75
CA CYS A 583 41.31 18.85 10.65
C CYS A 583 40.49 19.46 11.79
#